data_AF-A0A924LHK7-F1
#
_entry.id   AF-A0A924LHK7-F1
#
_cell.length_a   1.000
_cell.length_b   1.000
_cell.length_c   1.000
_cell.angle_alpha   90.00
_cell.angle_beta   90.00
_cell.angle_gamma   90.00
#
_symmetry.space_group_name_H-M   'P 1'
#
loop_
_entity.id
_entity.type
_entity.pdbx_description
1 polymer ?
#
loop_
_entity_poly.entity_id
_entity_poly.type
_entity_poly.pdbx_seq_one_letter_code
_entity_poly.pdbx_strand_id
1 'polypeptide(L)' 'MSKARVFADIARSIGLHNGVLRIAFAQLDAEGKAEDVLDLMIPQSEIKNLVEALRKITPR' A
#
# COMPACT_ATOMS: atom_id res chain seq x y z
N MET A 1 11.77 -9.62 -17.94
CA MET A 1 10.42 -9.09 -17.68
C MET A 1 10.57 -7.71 -17.06
N SER A 2 9.98 -6.68 -17.66
CA SER A 2 9.92 -5.34 -17.07
C SER A 2 9.20 -5.42 -15.72
N LYS A 3 9.78 -4.87 -14.65
CA LYS A 3 9.08 -4.76 -13.35
C LYS A 3 7.97 -3.72 -13.52
N ALA A 4 6.72 -4.17 -13.60
CA ALA A 4 5.57 -3.27 -13.59
C ALA A 4 5.61 -2.44 -12.29
N ARG A 5 5.67 -1.11 -12.45
CA ARG A 5 5.58 -0.16 -11.34
C ARG A 5 4.13 0.29 -11.27
N VAL A 6 3.51 0.11 -10.10
CA VAL A 6 2.19 0.68 -9.81
C VAL A 6 2.42 1.96 -9.03
N PHE A 7 1.87 3.07 -9.54
CA PHE A 7 1.86 4.34 -8.84
C PHE A 7 0.48 4.52 -8.23
N ALA A 8 0.45 4.94 -6.97
CA ALA A 8 -0.76 5.27 -6.24
C ALA A 8 -0.59 6.64 -5.59
N ASP A 9 -1.64 7.45 -5.64
CA ASP A 9 -1.60 8.81 -5.10
C ASP A 9 -2.00 8.81 -3.62
N ILE A 10 -2.92 7.92 -3.22
CA ILE A 10 -3.47 7.88 -1.87
C ILE A 10 -3.62 6.46 -1.34
N ALA A 11 -3.51 6.32 -0.02
CA ALA A 11 -4.10 5.20 0.71
C ALA A 11 -5.56 5.55 1.04
N ARG A 12 -6.52 4.90 0.38
CA ARG A 12 -7.95 5.16 0.52
C ARG A 12 -8.52 4.60 1.81
N SER A 13 -8.06 3.41 2.22
CA SER A 13 -8.49 2.81 3.49
C SER A 13 -7.40 1.93 4.10
N ILE A 14 -7.40 1.85 5.42
CA ILE A 14 -6.51 0.99 6.21
C ILE A 14 -7.37 0.28 7.25
N GLY A 15 -7.30 -1.04 7.31
CA GLY A 15 -8.07 -1.83 8.27
C GLY A 15 -7.38 -3.12 8.67
N LEU A 16 -7.59 -3.56 9.92
CA LEU A 16 -7.11 -4.84 10.42
C LEU A 16 -8.30 -5.76 10.68
N HIS A 17 -8.33 -6.91 10.01
CA HIS A 17 -9.37 -7.91 10.21
C HIS A 17 -8.79 -9.32 10.14
N ASN A 18 -9.17 -10.19 11.09
CA ASN A 18 -8.69 -11.57 11.21
C ASN A 18 -7.15 -11.71 11.11
N GLY A 19 -6.42 -10.80 11.77
CA GLY A 19 -4.96 -10.82 11.78
C GLY A 19 -4.30 -10.43 10.46
N VAL A 20 -5.03 -9.80 9.53
CA VAL A 20 -4.49 -9.29 8.27
C VAL A 20 -4.77 -7.79 8.15
N LEU A 21 -3.71 -7.00 8.05
CA LEU A 21 -3.76 -5.60 7.70
C LEU A 21 -4.04 -5.48 6.20
N ARG A 22 -5.04 -4.69 5.84
CA ARG A 22 -5.43 -4.40 4.46
C ARG A 22 -5.25 -2.90 4.23
N ILE A 23 -4.56 -2.56 3.14
CA ILE A 23 -4.38 -1.19 2.69
C ILE A 23 -4.87 -1.12 1.24
N ALA A 24 -5.94 -0.36 1.01
CA ALA A 24 -6.44 -0.08 -0.33
C ALA A 24 -5.81 1.20 -0.84
N PHE A 25 -5.15 1.13 -1.99
CA PHE A 25 -4.52 2.25 -2.67
C PHE A 25 -5.34 2.66 -3.89
N ALA A 26 -5.43 3.97 -4.11
CA ALA A 26 -6.11 4.55 -5.25
C ALA A 26 -5.23 5.56 -5.99
N GLN A 27 -5.46 5.68 -7.29
CA GLN A 27 -4.99 6.80 -8.11
C GLN A 27 -6.12 7.81 -8.30
N LEU A 28 -5.78 9.05 -8.57
CA LEU A 28 -6.75 10.07 -8.97
C LEU A 28 -6.78 10.16 -10.51
N ASP A 29 -7.96 10.18 -11.10
CA ASP A 29 -8.14 10.50 -12.52
C ASP A 29 -7.92 12.00 -12.80
N ALA A 30 -8.07 12.40 -14.06
CA ALA A 30 -7.88 13.80 -14.48
C ALA A 30 -8.88 14.76 -13.83
N GLU A 31 -10.02 14.23 -13.39
CA GLU A 31 -11.10 14.91 -12.71
C GLU A 31 -10.94 14.89 -11.17
N GLY A 32 -9.91 14.23 -10.66
CA GLY A 32 -9.60 14.12 -9.23
C GLY A 32 -10.41 13.06 -8.49
N LYS A 33 -11.10 12.15 -9.20
CA LYS A 33 -11.84 11.05 -8.60
C LYS A 33 -10.91 9.86 -8.37
N ALA A 34 -11.06 9.24 -7.20
CA ALA A 34 -10.24 8.12 -6.80
C ALA A 34 -10.72 6.79 -7.42
N GLU A 35 -9.80 6.09 -8.07
CA GLU A 35 -9.95 4.74 -8.63
C GLU A 35 -8.99 3.77 -7.95
N ASP A 36 -9.47 2.59 -7.55
CA ASP A 36 -8.65 1.60 -6.85
C ASP A 36 -7.62 0.97 -7.81
N VAL A 37 -6.37 0.90 -7.38
CA VAL A 37 -5.25 0.40 -8.21
C VAL A 37 -4.52 -0.78 -7.59
N LEU A 38 -4.51 -0.89 -6.27
CA LEU A 38 -3.81 -1.96 -5.57
C LEU A 38 -4.38 -2.17 -4.17
N ASP A 39 -4.56 -3.43 -3.80
CA ASP A 39 -4.79 -3.83 -2.42
C ASP A 39 -3.57 -4.56 -1.87
N LEU A 40 -3.03 -4.06 -0.75
CA LEU A 40 -1.94 -4.70 -0.03
C LEU A 40 -2.48 -5.42 1.20
N MET A 41 -2.25 -6.71 1.28
CA MET A 41 -2.64 -7.57 2.41
C MET A 41 -1.40 -8.05 3.13
N ILE A 42 -1.27 -7.71 4.42
CA ILE A 42 -0.10 -7.99 5.24
C ILE A 42 -0.54 -8.78 6.48
N PRO A 43 -0.08 -10.02 6.68
CA PRO A 43 -0.29 -10.73 7.93
C PRO A 43 0.26 -9.91 9.11
N GLN A 44 -0.47 -9.88 10.23
CA GLN A 44 -0.10 -9.07 11.39
C GLN A 44 1.28 -9.43 11.94
N SER A 45 1.69 -10.70 11.83
CA SER A 45 3.02 -11.18 12.22
C SER A 45 4.17 -10.52 11.43
N GLU A 46 3.89 -10.04 10.21
CA GLU A 46 4.89 -9.49 9.29
C GLU A 46 4.95 -7.95 9.31
N ILE A 47 4.02 -7.28 10.01
CA ILE A 47 3.96 -5.81 10.03
C ILE A 47 5.28 -5.20 10.52
N LYS A 48 5.89 -5.80 11.55
CA LYS A 48 7.17 -5.32 12.09
C LYS A 48 8.28 -5.37 11.02
N ASN A 49 8.39 -6.49 10.31
CA ASN A 49 9.37 -6.69 9.25
C ASN A 49 9.18 -5.68 8.11
N LEU A 50 7.92 -5.42 7.74
CA LEU A 50 7.58 -4.41 6.73
C LEU A 50 8.03 -3.01 7.16
N VAL A 51 7.72 -2.60 8.40
CA VAL A 51 8.12 -1.28 8.92
C VAL A 51 9.64 -1.14 8.94
N GLU A 52 10.37 -2.19 9.33
CA GLU A 52 11.83 -2.19 9.29
C GLU A 52 12.39 -2.10 7.87
N ALA A 53 11.77 -2.79 6.90
CA ALA A 53 12.17 -2.70 5.50
C ALA A 53 11.93 -1.29 4.93
N LEU A 54 10.77 -0.68 5.20
CA LEU A 54 10.45 0.68 4.75
C LEU A 54 11.44 1.72 5.30
N ARG A 55 11.85 1.57 6.57
CA ARG A 55 12.87 2.44 7.18
C ARG A 55 14.23 2.40 6.48
N LYS A 56 14.55 1.32 5.77
CA LYS A 56 15.80 1.19 4.99
C LYS A 56 15.68 1.82 3.60
N ILE A 57 14.46 1.99 3.09
CA ILE A 57 14.20 2.50 1.74
C ILE A 57 14.13 4.03 1.73
N THR A 58 13.65 4.66 2.81
CA THR A 58 13.65 6.12 2.93
C THR A 58 15.07 6.61 3.23
N PRO A 59 15.74 7.35 2.33
CA PRO A 59 17.00 8.00 2.64
C PRO A 59 16.72 9.02 3.75
N ARG A 60 17.50 8.97 4.83
CA ARG A 60 17.55 10.09 5.79
C ARG A 60 18.30 11.26 5.18
#